data_AF-A0A965UUZ1-F1
#
_entry.id   AF-A0A965UUZ1-F1
#
_cell.length_a   1.000
_cell.length_b   1.000
_cell.length_c   1.000
_cell.angle_alpha   90.00
_cell.angle_beta   90.00
_cell.angle_gamma   90.00
#
_symmetry.space_group_name_H-M   'P 1'
#
loop_
_entity.id
_entity.type
_entity.pdbx_description
1 polymer ?
#
loop_
_entity_poly.entity_id
_entity_poly.type
_entity_poly.pdbx_seq_one_letter_code
_entity_poly.pdbx_strand_id
1 'polypeptide(L)' 'MAMAGDPRLKRAYRDGFRTRILQRDGYVCYYCGQDADQVDHVIPISKAPELVVNADNAVACCKRCNTSKGN' A
#
# COMPACT_ATOMS: atom_id res chain seq x y z
N MET A 1 -6.97 -5.82 16.05
CA MET A 1 -7.19 -4.50 16.69
C MET A 1 -5.97 -3.64 16.39
N ALA A 2 -6.13 -2.47 15.76
CA ALA A 2 -5.00 -1.59 15.46
C ALA A 2 -4.44 -1.01 16.76
N MET A 3 -3.14 -1.22 17.01
CA MET A 3 -2.46 -0.72 18.22
C MET A 3 -2.32 0.80 18.14
N ALA A 4 -2.37 1.49 19.28
CA ALA A 4 -2.08 2.91 19.35
C ALA A 4 -0.70 3.19 18.75
N GLY A 5 -0.63 4.03 17.71
CA GLY A 5 0.60 4.31 16.97
C GLY A 5 0.74 3.63 15.60
N ASP A 6 -0.27 2.86 15.13
CA ASP A 6 -0.24 2.35 13.75
C ASP A 6 -0.13 3.52 12.74
N PRO A 7 0.94 3.58 11.93
CA PRO A 7 1.17 4.66 10.96
C PRO A 7 0.02 4.81 9.95
N ARG A 8 -0.78 3.75 9.73
CA ARG A 8 -1.95 3.76 8.85
C ARG A 8 -3.16 4.50 9.42
N LEU A 9 -3.14 4.86 10.71
CA LEU A 9 -4.18 5.67 11.34
C LEU A 9 -4.02 7.17 11.04
N LYS A 10 -2.93 7.59 10.39
CA LYS A 10 -2.75 8.97 9.93
C LYS A 10 -3.93 9.37 9.03
N ARG A 11 -4.47 10.58 9.24
CA ARG A 11 -5.61 11.11 8.47
C ARG A 11 -5.34 11.05 6.96
N ALA A 12 -4.14 11.44 6.53
CA ALA A 12 -3.72 11.36 5.13
C ALA A 12 -3.80 9.94 4.53
N TYR A 13 -3.60 8.88 5.32
CA TYR A 13 -3.76 7.50 4.85
C TYR A 13 -5.23 7.11 4.69
N ARG A 14 -6.07 7.52 5.65
CA ARG A 14 -7.51 7.24 5.65
C ARG A 14 -8.28 8.07 4.61
N ASP A 15 -7.77 9.26 4.27
CA ASP A 15 -8.35 10.18 3.28
C ASP A 15 -8.04 9.73 1.84
N GLY A 16 -8.30 8.45 1.53
CA GLY A 16 -8.27 7.94 0.15
C GLY A 16 -6.89 7.65 -0.44
N PHE A 17 -5.82 7.58 0.37
CA PHE A 17 -4.48 7.25 -0.12
C PHE A 17 -4.46 5.97 -0.97
N ARG A 18 -5.09 4.91 -0.46
CA ARG A 18 -5.17 3.62 -1.17
C ARG A 18 -5.85 3.75 -2.53
N THR A 19 -7.00 4.43 -2.58
CA THR A 19 -7.74 4.66 -3.83
C THR A 19 -6.91 5.46 -4.83
N ARG A 20 -6.17 6.47 -4.37
CA ARG A 20 -5.30 7.29 -5.22
C ARG A 20 -4.18 6.47 -5.87
N ILE A 21 -3.53 5.57 -5.13
CA ILE A 21 -2.48 4.71 -5.69
C ILE A 21 -3.06 3.72 -6.70
N LEU A 22 -4.19 3.08 -6.39
CA LEU A 22 -4.87 2.17 -7.31
C LEU A 22 -5.26 2.87 -8.62
N GLN A 23 -5.81 4.08 -8.53
CA GLN A 23 -6.19 4.87 -9.71
C GLN A 23 -4.96 5.31 -10.52
N ARG A 24 -3.88 5.75 -9.85
CA ARG A 24 -2.62 6.13 -10.51
C ARG A 24 -2.05 4.97 -11.33
N ASP A 25 -2.06 3.78 -10.75
CA ASP A 25 -1.47 2.58 -11.35
C ASP A 25 -2.47 1.82 -12.24
N GLY A 26 -3.64 2.41 -12.52
CA GLY A 26 -4.64 1.85 -13.43
C GLY A 26 -5.24 0.52 -12.95
N TYR A 27 -5.25 0.25 -11.64
CA TYR A 27 -5.64 -1.04 -11.07
C TYR A 27 -4.83 -2.22 -11.63
N VAL A 28 -3.57 -1.98 -12.02
CA VAL A 28 -2.67 -3.03 -12.52
C VAL A 28 -1.59 -3.32 -11.47
N CYS A 29 -1.39 -4.60 -11.18
CA CYS A 29 -0.40 -5.08 -10.23
C CYS A 29 1.01 -4.80 -10.75
N TYR A 30 1.78 -4.04 -9.99
CA TYR A 30 3.16 -3.71 -10.31
C TYR A 30 4.05 -4.95 -10.48
N TYR A 31 3.77 -6.03 -9.73
CA TYR A 31 4.61 -7.23 -9.72
C TYR A 31 4.30 -8.23 -10.84
N CYS A 32 3.03 -8.40 -11.22
CA CYS A 32 2.63 -9.45 -12.17
C CYS A 32 1.78 -8.97 -13.34
N GLY A 33 1.42 -7.68 -13.38
CA GLY A 33 0.61 -7.09 -14.45
C GLY A 33 -0.86 -7.51 -14.48
N GLN A 34 -1.34 -8.28 -13.50
CA GLN A 34 -2.75 -8.65 -13.37
C GLN A 34 -3.54 -7.57 -12.63
N ASP A 35 -4.86 -7.72 -12.51
CA ASP A 35 -5.70 -6.79 -11.74
C ASP A 35 -5.23 -6.65 -10.29
N ALA A 36 -5.16 -5.40 -9.83
CA ALA A 36 -4.78 -5.02 -8.49
C ALA A 36 -5.93 -4.38 -7.72
N ASP A 37 -6.13 -4.88 -6.51
CA ASP A 37 -7.14 -4.40 -5.57
C ASP A 37 -6.52 -3.89 -4.27
N GLN A 38 -5.23 -4.17 -4.00
CA GLN A 38 -4.50 -3.76 -2.81
C GLN A 38 -3.39 -2.76 -3.14
N VAL A 39 -2.84 -2.13 -2.10
CA VAL A 39 -1.63 -1.31 -2.19
C VAL A 39 -0.57 -1.97 -1.32
N ASP A 40 0.60 -2.16 -1.92
CA ASP A 40 1.78 -2.69 -1.27
C ASP A 40 2.80 -1.56 -1.04
N HIS A 41 3.42 -1.56 0.14
CA HIS A 41 4.54 -0.65 0.44
C HIS A 41 5.85 -1.35 0.10
N VAL A 42 6.60 -0.80 -0.86
CA VAL A 42 7.85 -1.39 -1.37
C VAL A 42 8.83 -1.60 -0.20
N ILE A 43 9.06 -0.53 0.57
CA ILE A 43 9.68 -0.57 1.90
C ILE A 43 8.57 -0.81 2.93
N PRO A 44 8.62 -1.91 3.70
CA PRO A 44 7.59 -2.24 4.69
C PRO A 44 7.37 -1.15 5.72
N ILE A 45 6.12 -0.93 6.13
CA ILE A 45 5.74 0.07 7.14
C ILE A 45 6.44 -0.16 8.48
N SER A 46 6.73 -1.42 8.84
CA SER A 46 7.46 -1.77 10.06
C SER A 46 8.91 -1.24 10.06
N LYS A 47 9.50 -1.02 8.89
CA LYS A 47 10.87 -0.51 8.73
C LYS A 47 10.91 1.00 8.51
N ALA A 48 9.89 1.56 7.84
CA ALA A 48 9.82 2.98 7.51
C ALA A 48 8.38 3.52 7.72
N PRO A 49 7.91 3.65 8.98
CA PRO A 49 6.57 4.14 9.30
C PRO A 49 6.30 5.59 8.85
N GLU A 50 7.37 6.37 8.64
CA GLU A 50 7.32 7.70 8.06
C GLU A 50 6.89 7.70 6.60
N LEU A 51 7.17 6.63 5.84
CA LEU A 51 6.84 6.49 4.42
C LEU A 51 5.44 5.91 4.14
N VAL A 52 4.60 5.73 5.18
CA VAL A 52 3.28 5.10 5.06
C VAL A 52 2.32 5.78 4.08
N VAL A 53 2.46 7.09 3.86
CA VAL A 53 1.68 7.89 2.90
C VAL A 53 2.53 8.40 1.74
N ASN A 54 3.76 7.90 1.58
CA ASN A 54 4.60 8.24 0.45
C ASN A 54 4.14 7.44 -0.78
N ALA A 55 3.69 8.13 -1.82
CA ALA A 55 3.23 7.51 -3.06
C ALA A 55 4.36 6.82 -3.84
N ASP A 56 5.60 7.30 -3.72
CA ASP A 56 6.77 6.68 -4.37
C ASP A 56 7.15 5.35 -3.71
N ASN A 57 6.77 5.17 -2.45
CA ASN A 57 6.95 3.91 -1.72
C ASN A 57 5.72 2.99 -1.79
N ALA A 58 4.68 3.36 -2.55
CA ALA A 58 3.42 2.62 -2.62
C ALA A 58 3.09 2.24 -4.07
N VAL A 59 2.70 0.98 -4.27
CA VAL A 59 2.35 0.43 -5.59
C VAL A 59 1.06 -0.36 -5.53
N ALA A 60 0.28 -0.34 -6.62
CA ALA A 60 -0.85 -1.24 -6.77
C ALA A 60 -0.37 -2.70 -6.86
N CYS A 61 -1.02 -3.58 -6.10
CA CYS A 61 -0.63 -4.97 -5.97
C CYS A 61 -1.87 -5.86 -5.87
N CYS A 62 -1.82 -7.04 -6.50
CA CYS A 62 -2.87 -8.04 -6.33
C CYS A 62 -2.69 -8.79 -5.01
N LYS A 63 -3.79 -9.31 -4.45
CA LYS A 63 -3.76 -10.11 -3.21
C LYS A 63 -2.69 -11.21 -3.21
N ARG A 64 -2.51 -11.93 -4.33
CA ARG A 64 -1.54 -13.02 -4.46
C ARG A 64 -0.10 -12.54 -4.28
N CYS A 65 0.29 -11.48 -4.97
CA CYS A 65 1.63 -10.90 -4.87
C CYS A 65 1.87 -10.27 -3.50
N ASN A 66 0.85 -9.58 -2.96
CA ASN A 66 0.93 -8.95 -1.63
C ASN A 66 1.19 -9.98 -0.53
N THR A 67 0.46 -11.10 -0.53
CA THR A 67 0.68 -12.20 0.42
C THR A 67 2.02 -12.91 0.18
N SER A 68 2.43 -13.08 -1.08
CA SER A 68 3.72 -13.73 -1.42
C SER A 68 4.93 -12.93 -0.93
N LYS A 69 4.84 -11.60 -0.86
CA LYS A 69 5.90 -10.73 -0.33
C LYS A 69 6.05 -10.89 1.20
N GLY A 70 5.02 -11.39 1.89
CA GLY A 70 5.04 -11.60 3.34
C GLY A 70 5.00 -10.31 4.14
N ASN A 71 4.18 -9.34 3.69
CA ASN A 71 3.85 -8.15 4.49
C ASN A 71 2.90 -8.49 5.65
#